data_AF-A0A7S3JF38-F1
#
_entry.id   AF-A0A7S3JF38-F1
#
_cell.length_a   1.000
_cell.length_b   1.000
_cell.length_c   1.000
_cell.angle_alpha   90.00
_cell.angle_beta   90.00
_cell.angle_gamma   90.00
#
_symmetry.space_group_name_H-M   'P 1'
#
loop_
_entity.id
_entity.type
_entity.pdbx_description
1 polymer ?
#
loop_
_entity_poly.entity_id
_entity_poly.type
_entity_poly.pdbx_seq_one_letter_code
_entity_poly.pdbx_strand_id
1 'polypeptide(L)'
;LPQNEPGVKGDEGSMKGLKDSLSMLLEKNKENNARFEKIEKELSDANGEIERLTRGFDTKASKSDLIQVDKDVKRLDEKLNQLCDQVNSIQIPTYTGGSDDSMKYQELERTLVLLSEKLNQTQESLSQRMSEINKFM
;
A
#
# COMPACT_ATOMS: atom_id res chain seq x y z
N LEU A 1 59.03 -0.37 39.57
CA LEU A 1 58.32 0.84 39.12
C LEU A 1 57.27 0.39 38.10
N PRO A 2 56.00 0.81 38.22
CA PRO A 2 54.89 0.18 37.50
C PRO A 2 54.95 0.46 35.99
N GLN A 3 54.49 -0.52 35.22
CA GLN A 3 54.39 -0.49 33.77
C GLN A 3 53.26 0.46 33.34
N ASN A 4 53.55 1.37 32.41
CA ASN A 4 52.53 2.16 31.72
C ASN A 4 51.72 1.22 30.83
N GLU A 5 50.43 1.06 31.10
CA GLU A 5 49.49 0.48 30.15
C GLU A 5 49.26 1.49 29.00
N PRO A 6 49.33 1.08 27.73
CA PRO A 6 48.91 1.92 26.62
C PRO A 6 47.39 2.11 26.71
N GLY A 7 46.98 3.34 27.00
CA GLY A 7 45.58 3.74 27.02
C GLY A 7 44.89 3.32 25.73
N VAL A 8 43.80 2.57 25.88
CA VAL A 8 42.88 2.20 24.81
C VAL A 8 42.35 3.49 24.19
N LYS A 9 42.93 3.91 23.06
CA LYS A 9 42.31 4.90 22.16
C LYS A 9 41.14 4.22 21.43
N GLY A 10 40.10 3.89 22.20
CA GLY A 10 38.87 3.31 21.71
C GLY A 10 37.89 4.40 21.31
N ASP A 11 37.46 4.35 20.05
CA ASP A 11 36.06 4.49 19.67
C ASP A 11 35.32 5.83 19.67
N GLU A 12 35.96 7.01 19.77
CA GLU A 12 35.21 8.26 19.50
C GLU A 12 34.71 8.35 18.04
N GLY A 13 35.53 7.91 17.08
CA GLY A 13 35.14 7.84 15.66
C GLY A 13 34.06 6.79 15.39
N SER A 14 34.17 5.61 16.02
CA SER A 14 33.20 4.52 15.92
C SER A 14 31.85 4.91 16.53
N MET A 15 31.85 5.60 17.68
CA MET A 15 30.65 6.06 18.36
C MET A 15 29.92 7.17 17.58
N LYS A 16 30.67 8.09 16.95
CA LYS A 16 30.08 9.09 16.04
C LYS A 16 29.43 8.43 14.82
N GLY A 17 30.10 7.46 14.19
CA GLY A 17 29.55 6.73 13.04
C GLY A 17 28.28 5.95 13.38
N LEU A 18 28.21 5.34 14.57
CA LEU A 18 27.01 4.67 15.07
C LEU A 18 25.86 5.67 15.33
N LYS A 19 26.16 6.84 15.91
CA LYS A 19 25.16 7.89 16.15
C LYS A 19 24.58 8.46 14.84
N ASP A 20 25.43 8.66 13.85
CA ASP A 20 25.02 9.14 12.53
C ASP A 20 24.14 8.08 11.83
N SER A 21 24.53 6.80 11.90
CA SER A 21 23.75 5.67 11.36
C SER A 21 22.39 5.51 12.06
N LEU A 22 22.35 5.65 13.39
CA LEU A 22 21.11 5.58 14.17
C LEU A 22 20.15 6.71 13.80
N SER A 23 20.68 7.93 13.64
CA SER A 23 19.88 9.08 13.21
C SER A 23 19.24 8.85 11.83
N MET A 24 20.01 8.31 10.88
CA MET A 24 19.49 7.98 9.55
C MET A 24 18.40 6.89 9.60
N LEU A 25 18.57 5.86 10.44
CA LEU A 25 17.57 4.82 10.61
C LEU A 25 16.28 5.34 11.25
N LEU A 26 16.39 6.23 12.25
CA LEU A 26 15.22 6.86 12.87
C LEU A 26 14.44 7.71 11.88
N GLU A 27 15.14 8.49 11.05
CA GLU A 27 14.47 9.31 10.04
C GLU A 27 13.78 8.46 8.98
N LYS A 28 14.46 7.43 8.47
CA LYS A 28 13.87 6.48 7.52
C LYS A 28 12.65 5.76 8.10
N ASN A 29 12.68 5.42 9.40
CA ASN A 29 11.53 4.79 10.06
C ASN A 29 10.32 5.75 10.15
N LYS A 30 10.54 7.04 10.45
CA LYS A 30 9.47 8.04 10.42
C LYS A 30 8.88 8.22 9.02
N GLU A 31 9.73 8.31 8.00
CA GLU A 31 9.27 8.41 6.61
C GLU A 31 8.44 7.20 6.20
N ASN A 32 8.88 5.99 6.56
CA ASN A 32 8.13 4.76 6.30
C ASN A 32 6.78 4.76 7.03
N ASN A 33 6.73 5.16 8.29
CA ASN A 33 5.47 5.25 9.04
C ASN A 33 4.48 6.22 8.40
N ALA A 34 4.93 7.40 7.98
CA ALA A 34 4.08 8.35 7.26
C ALA A 34 3.58 7.79 5.91
N ARG A 35 4.42 7.00 5.21
CA ARG A 35 4.02 6.30 3.98
C ARG A 35 2.97 5.22 4.25
N PHE A 36 3.14 4.42 5.32
CA PHE A 36 2.16 3.41 5.74
C PHE A 36 0.79 4.05 5.97
N GLU A 37 0.71 5.08 6.80
CA GLU A 37 -0.55 5.77 7.12
C GLU A 37 -1.24 6.35 5.86
N LYS A 38 -0.44 6.90 4.93
CA LYS A 38 -0.96 7.41 3.67
C LYS A 38 -1.55 6.30 2.81
N ILE A 39 -0.85 5.18 2.67
CA ILE A 39 -1.33 4.04 1.87
C ILE A 39 -2.56 3.40 2.51
N GLU A 40 -2.59 3.23 3.83
CA GLU A 40 -3.76 2.72 4.56
C GLU A 40 -5.01 3.57 4.26
N LYS A 41 -4.87 4.89 4.27
CA LYS A 41 -5.96 5.80 3.90
C LYS A 41 -6.39 5.63 2.45
N GLU A 42 -5.43 5.58 1.51
CA GLU A 42 -5.75 5.44 0.09
C GLU A 42 -6.41 4.09 -0.24
N LEU A 43 -6.07 3.02 0.48
CA LEU A 43 -6.74 1.72 0.39
C LEU A 43 -8.16 1.76 0.97
N SER A 44 -8.37 2.44 2.09
CA SER A 44 -9.70 2.64 2.66
C SER A 44 -10.61 3.39 1.68
N ASP A 45 -10.10 4.47 1.08
CA ASP A 45 -10.81 5.23 0.05
C ASP A 45 -11.11 4.36 -1.18
N ALA A 46 -10.14 3.55 -1.62
CA ALA A 46 -10.33 2.61 -2.73
C ALA A 46 -11.42 1.57 -2.41
N ASN A 47 -11.44 0.99 -1.22
CA ASN A 47 -12.51 0.07 -0.80
C ASN A 47 -13.88 0.73 -0.86
N GLY A 48 -14.01 1.97 -0.37
CA GLY A 48 -15.25 2.73 -0.45
C GLY A 48 -15.70 3.00 -1.89
N GLU A 49 -14.76 3.30 -2.79
CA GLU A 49 -15.04 3.45 -4.22
C GLU A 49 -15.52 2.14 -4.86
N ILE A 50 -14.88 1.00 -4.56
CA ILE A 50 -15.31 -0.33 -5.03
C ILE A 50 -16.75 -0.60 -4.58
N GLU A 51 -17.05 -0.46 -3.29
CA GLU A 51 -18.38 -0.71 -2.75
C GLU A 51 -19.46 0.19 -3.35
N ARG A 52 -19.10 1.44 -3.68
CA ARG A 52 -20.00 2.37 -4.37
C ARG A 52 -20.25 1.93 -5.81
N LEU A 53 -19.21 1.51 -6.53
CA LEU A 53 -19.32 1.04 -7.92
C LEU A 53 -20.14 -0.24 -8.00
N THR A 54 -19.86 -1.21 -7.11
CA THR A 54 -20.60 -2.47 -7.01
C THR A 54 -22.10 -2.23 -6.81
N ARG A 55 -22.48 -1.35 -5.88
CA ARG A 55 -23.90 -0.99 -5.68
C ARG A 55 -24.48 -0.14 -6.83
N GLY A 56 -23.63 0.65 -7.48
CA GLY A 56 -24.02 1.62 -8.48
C GLY A 56 -24.55 1.00 -9.76
N PHE A 57 -23.91 -0.05 -10.31
CA PHE A 57 -24.36 -0.63 -11.58
C PHE A 57 -25.64 -1.47 -11.47
N ASP A 58 -25.95 -2.02 -10.29
CA ASP A 58 -27.20 -2.76 -10.06
C ASP A 58 -28.44 -1.87 -10.21
N THR A 59 -28.29 -0.59 -9.84
CA THR A 59 -29.37 0.42 -9.88
C THR A 59 -29.39 1.23 -11.19
N LYS A 60 -28.35 1.13 -12.02
CA LYS A 60 -28.26 1.85 -13.30
C LYS A 60 -29.02 1.10 -14.41
N ALA A 61 -29.88 1.84 -15.12
CA ALA A 61 -30.74 1.29 -16.17
C ALA A 61 -30.22 1.58 -17.59
N SER A 62 -29.29 2.53 -17.77
CA SER A 62 -28.85 2.96 -19.10
C SER A 62 -27.43 2.47 -19.43
N LYS A 63 -27.21 2.17 -20.71
CA LYS A 63 -25.87 1.83 -21.24
C LYS A 63 -24.85 2.95 -21.01
N SER A 64 -25.27 4.22 -21.11
CA SER A 64 -24.39 5.36 -20.86
C SER A 64 -23.89 5.39 -19.41
N ASP A 65 -24.77 5.08 -18.45
CA ASP A 65 -24.40 5.04 -17.04
C ASP A 65 -23.40 3.93 -16.74
N LEU A 66 -23.56 2.77 -17.38
CA LEU A 66 -22.64 1.64 -17.23
C LEU A 66 -21.29 1.89 -17.90
N ILE A 67 -21.24 2.61 -19.02
CA ILE A 67 -19.98 3.06 -19.64
C ILE A 67 -19.23 3.99 -18.67
N GLN A 68 -19.92 4.85 -17.93
CA GLN A 68 -19.27 5.68 -16.93
C GLN A 68 -18.73 4.83 -15.77
N VAL A 69 -19.48 3.82 -15.30
CA VAL A 69 -18.99 2.88 -14.28
C VAL A 69 -17.74 2.13 -14.78
N ASP A 70 -17.71 1.69 -16.03
CA ASP A 70 -16.55 1.01 -16.63
C ASP A 70 -15.29 1.88 -16.61
N LYS A 71 -15.43 3.17 -16.92
CA LYS A 71 -14.32 4.14 -16.81
C LYS A 71 -13.85 4.30 -15.37
N ASP A 72 -14.79 4.39 -14.42
CA ASP A 72 -14.48 4.54 -13.01
C ASP A 72 -13.76 3.29 -12.46
N VAL A 73 -14.18 2.09 -12.89
CA VAL A 73 -13.52 0.80 -12.57
C VAL A 73 -12.08 0.78 -13.11
N LYS A 74 -11.85 1.16 -14.37
CA LYS A 74 -10.50 1.24 -14.95
C LYS A 74 -9.59 2.21 -14.22
N ARG A 75 -10.12 3.38 -13.85
CA ARG A 75 -9.37 4.36 -13.05
C ARG A 75 -9.00 3.81 -11.68
N LEU A 76 -9.87 3.00 -11.08
CA LEU A 76 -9.63 2.37 -9.80
C LEU A 76 -8.59 1.24 -9.90
N ASP A 77 -8.57 0.51 -11.01
CA ASP A 77 -7.53 -0.47 -11.32
C ASP A 77 -6.15 0.19 -11.44
N GLU A 78 -6.05 1.29 -12.18
CA GLU A 78 -4.82 2.09 -12.25
C GLU A 78 -4.35 2.58 -10.87
N LYS A 79 -5.30 3.00 -10.01
CA LYS A 79 -5.00 3.44 -8.64
C LYS A 79 -4.49 2.28 -7.77
N LEU A 80 -5.09 1.09 -7.85
CA LEU A 80 -4.63 -0.09 -7.11
C LEU A 80 -3.24 -0.53 -7.57
N ASN A 81 -2.95 -0.47 -8.86
CA ASN A 81 -1.61 -0.75 -9.39
C ASN A 81 -0.57 0.25 -8.85
N GLN A 82 -0.88 1.54 -8.81
CA GLN A 82 0.00 2.55 -8.19
C GLN A 82 0.22 2.29 -6.69
N LEU A 83 -0.82 1.87 -5.96
CA LEU A 83 -0.69 1.51 -4.55
C LEU A 83 0.16 0.25 -4.36
N CYS A 84 0.06 -0.72 -5.26
CA CYS A 84 0.92 -1.90 -5.29
C CYS A 84 2.39 -1.50 -5.43
N ASP A 85 2.71 -0.63 -6.39
CA ASP A 85 4.07 -0.09 -6.57
C ASP A 85 4.56 0.67 -5.34
N GLN A 86 3.68 1.47 -4.71
CA GLN A 86 4.00 2.19 -3.48
C GLN A 86 4.32 1.25 -2.33
N VAL A 87 3.50 0.22 -2.10
CA VAL A 87 3.75 -0.81 -1.07
C VAL A 87 5.07 -1.51 -1.36
N ASN A 88 5.29 -2.00 -2.59
CA ASN A 88 6.54 -2.67 -2.97
C ASN A 88 7.79 -1.78 -2.81
N SER A 89 7.63 -0.45 -2.88
CA SER A 89 8.73 0.51 -2.68
C SER A 89 9.08 0.74 -1.19
N ILE A 90 8.26 0.28 -0.25
CA ILE A 90 8.52 0.42 1.18
C ILE A 90 9.69 -0.48 1.55
N GLN A 91 10.82 0.15 1.87
CA GLN A 91 11.97 -0.57 2.37
C GLN A 91 11.80 -0.79 3.88
N ILE A 92 11.31 -1.97 4.26
CA ILE A 92 11.27 -2.39 5.66
C ILE A 92 12.70 -2.71 6.10
N PRO A 93 13.22 -2.09 7.17
CA PRO A 93 14.49 -2.52 7.75
C PRO A 93 14.40 -4.00 8.13
N THR A 94 15.24 -4.86 7.55
CA THR A 94 15.28 -6.31 7.76
C THR A 94 15.69 -6.74 9.18
N TYR A 95 15.83 -5.80 10.12
CA TYR A 95 16.35 -6.06 11.46
C TYR A 95 15.34 -6.65 12.44
N THR A 96 14.08 -6.84 12.04
CA THR A 96 13.04 -7.32 12.95
C THR A 96 12.07 -8.23 12.23
N GLY A 97 12.46 -9.50 12.10
CA GLY A 97 11.48 -10.57 11.92
C GLY A 97 10.51 -10.54 13.10
N GLY A 98 9.34 -9.92 12.91
CA GLY A 98 8.32 -9.73 13.93
C GLY A 98 8.17 -8.30 14.51
N SER A 99 8.68 -7.24 13.85
CA SER A 99 8.27 -5.88 14.23
C SER A 99 6.87 -5.53 13.76
N ASP A 100 6.23 -4.59 14.46
CA ASP A 100 4.95 -3.98 14.06
C ASP A 100 4.97 -3.48 12.61
N ASP A 101 6.10 -2.93 12.14
CA ASP A 101 6.26 -2.45 10.76
C ASP A 101 6.19 -3.59 9.72
N SER A 102 6.74 -4.76 10.04
CA SER A 102 6.62 -5.95 9.18
C SER A 102 5.19 -6.48 9.12
N MET A 103 4.43 -6.37 10.22
CA MET A 103 3.02 -6.79 10.25
C MET A 103 2.15 -5.81 9.46
N LYS A 104 2.36 -4.50 9.62
CA LYS A 104 1.65 -3.47 8.83
C LYS A 104 1.85 -3.66 7.33
N TYR A 105 3.08 -3.91 6.90
CA TYR A 105 3.36 -4.19 5.50
C TYR A 105 2.62 -5.42 4.96
N GLN A 106 2.64 -6.53 5.71
CA GLN A 106 1.89 -7.73 5.32
C GLN A 106 0.38 -7.47 5.26
N GLU A 107 -0.15 -6.64 6.16
CA GLU A 107 -1.56 -6.26 6.14
C GLU A 107 -1.91 -5.38 4.93
N LEU A 108 -1.02 -4.46 4.54
CA LEU A 108 -1.17 -3.68 3.31
C LEU A 108 -1.18 -4.57 2.07
N GLU A 109 -0.24 -5.52 1.97
CA GLU A 109 -0.18 -6.48 0.86
C GLU A 109 -1.46 -7.31 0.79
N ARG A 110 -1.93 -7.85 1.93
CA ARG A 110 -3.19 -8.61 1.98
C ARG A 110 -4.39 -7.75 1.57
N THR A 111 -4.46 -6.52 2.07
CA THR A 111 -5.55 -5.59 1.74
C THR A 111 -5.55 -5.29 0.24
N LEU A 112 -4.40 -5.04 -0.36
CA LEU A 112 -4.26 -4.83 -1.81
C LEU A 112 -4.76 -6.02 -2.63
N VAL A 113 -4.38 -7.24 -2.25
CA VAL A 113 -4.85 -8.46 -2.92
C VAL A 113 -6.38 -8.55 -2.83
N LEU A 114 -6.95 -8.39 -1.63
CA LEU A 114 -8.40 -8.44 -1.43
C LEU A 114 -9.15 -7.37 -2.23
N LEU A 115 -8.63 -6.13 -2.29
CA LEU A 115 -9.26 -5.07 -3.07
C LEU A 115 -9.15 -5.32 -4.58
N SER A 116 -8.04 -5.87 -5.04
CA SER A 116 -7.86 -6.25 -6.45
C SER A 116 -8.82 -7.37 -6.85
N GLU A 117 -9.01 -8.38 -5.99
CA GLU A 117 -10.01 -9.43 -6.19
C GLU A 117 -11.44 -8.88 -6.22
N LYS A 118 -11.79 -7.99 -5.27
CA LYS A 118 -13.11 -7.33 -5.27
C LYS A 118 -13.33 -6.52 -6.53
N LEU A 119 -12.34 -5.74 -6.99
CA LEU A 119 -12.46 -4.93 -8.21
C LEU A 119 -12.66 -5.82 -9.44
N ASN A 120 -11.94 -6.93 -9.53
CA ASN A 120 -12.15 -7.91 -10.60
C ASN A 120 -13.58 -8.46 -10.60
N GLN A 121 -14.12 -8.84 -9.44
CA GLN A 121 -15.51 -9.29 -9.32
C GLN A 121 -16.51 -8.19 -9.73
N THR A 122 -16.27 -6.94 -9.34
CA THR A 122 -17.05 -5.77 -9.77
C THR A 122 -17.03 -5.62 -11.29
N GLN A 123 -15.86 -5.78 -11.92
CA GLN A 123 -15.69 -5.68 -13.37
C GLN A 123 -16.38 -6.82 -14.12
N GLU A 124 -16.31 -8.05 -13.61
CA GLU A 124 -17.01 -9.21 -14.16
C GLU A 124 -18.53 -9.01 -14.11
N SER A 125 -19.06 -8.59 -12.95
CA SER A 125 -20.48 -8.32 -12.74
C SER A 125 -20.98 -7.21 -13.67
N LEU A 126 -20.22 -6.12 -13.80
CA LEU A 126 -20.51 -5.03 -14.72
C LEU A 126 -20.54 -5.52 -16.18
N SER A 127 -19.59 -6.37 -16.57
CA SER A 127 -19.50 -6.93 -17.92
C SER A 127 -20.71 -7.82 -18.24
N GLN A 128 -21.13 -8.66 -17.29
CA GLN A 128 -22.35 -9.47 -17.41
C GLN A 128 -23.58 -8.57 -17.60
N ARG A 129 -23.75 -7.55 -16.76
CA ARG A 129 -24.88 -6.61 -16.85
C ARG A 129 -24.90 -5.86 -18.17
N MET A 130 -23.76 -5.41 -18.67
CA MET A 130 -23.67 -4.78 -20.00
C MET A 130 -24.07 -5.76 -21.11
N SER A 131 -23.68 -7.03 -21.01
CA SER A 131 -24.09 -8.06 -21.97
C SER A 131 -25.60 -8.30 -21.95
N GLU A 132 -26.22 -8.33 -20.77
CA GLU A 132 -27.67 -8.48 -20.64
C GLU A 132 -28.41 -7.34 -21.31
N ILE A 133 -28.04 -6.09 -21.03
CA ILE A 133 -28.70 -4.92 -21.63
C ILE A 133 -28.58 -4.95 -23.16
N ASN A 134 -27.41 -5.34 -23.70
CA ASN A 134 -27.23 -5.46 -25.15
C ASN A 134 -28.06 -6.58 -25.80
N LYS A 135 -28.55 -7.57 -25.04
CA LYS A 135 -29.44 -8.63 -25.58
C LYS A 135 -30.90 -8.18 -25.72
N PHE A 136 -31.30 -7.14 -25.00
CA PHE A 136 -32.69 -6.64 -24.98
C PHE A 136 -32.88 -5.34 -25.79
N MET A 137 -31.83 -4.83 -26.45
CA MET A 137 -31.89 -3.74 -27.43
C MET A 137 -31.79 -4.28 -28.84
#